data_AF-A0AAU9W824-F1
#
_entry.id   AF-A0AAU9W824-F1
#
_cell.length_a   1.000
_cell.length_b   1.000
_cell.length_c   1.000
_cell.angle_alpha   90.00
_cell.angle_beta   90.00
_cell.angle_gamma   90.00
#
_symmetry.space_group_name_H-M   'P 1'
#
loop_
_entity.id
_entity.type
_entity.pdbx_description
1 polymer ?
#
loop_
_entity_poly.entity_id
_entity_poly.type
_entity_poly.pdbx_seq_one_letter_code
_entity_poly.pdbx_strand_id
1 'polypeptide(L)'
;MLNSFWGKFGEQMNKMKTKQITEPHELIDHLNDTTIEISDIRILSADVIELAYKKIEEDAVKGSKTKIFIAAFTTCQARLKLYESLEVLGDRVLYYDTDSVIYTWKPGQTEIPLGDYLGDMTNELDEGDYIVEFVSGGAKNY
;
A
#
# COMPACT_ATOMS: atom_id res chain seq x y z
N MET A 1 -10.61 9.71 8.59
CA MET A 1 -11.36 8.49 8.23
C MET A 1 -11.49 8.24 6.71
N LEU A 2 -11.17 9.19 5.83
CA LEU A 2 -11.43 9.04 4.38
C LEU A 2 -10.55 8.00 3.68
N ASN A 3 -9.26 7.92 4.03
CA ASN A 3 -8.30 7.10 3.27
C ASN A 3 -8.34 5.59 3.62
N SER A 4 -8.94 5.22 4.74
CA SER A 4 -8.96 3.82 5.22
C SER A 4 -9.92 2.92 4.43
N PHE A 5 -10.93 3.50 3.75
CA PHE A 5 -11.92 2.72 3.00
C PHE A 5 -11.32 2.06 1.76
N TRP A 6 -10.48 2.78 1.01
CA TRP A 6 -9.90 2.30 -0.24
C TRP A 6 -9.00 1.09 -0.03
N GLY A 7 -8.14 1.14 1.01
CA GLY A 7 -7.30 0.02 1.40
C GLY A 7 -8.11 -1.21 1.83
N LYS A 8 -9.28 -1.00 2.46
CA LYS A 8 -10.16 -2.10 2.88
C LYS A 8 -10.81 -2.83 1.70
N PHE A 9 -11.15 -2.11 0.63
CA PHE A 9 -11.71 -2.72 -0.57
C PHE A 9 -10.72 -3.65 -1.29
N GLY A 10 -9.42 -3.35 -1.22
CA GLY A 10 -8.34 -4.16 -1.79
C GLY A 10 -7.68 -5.12 -0.80
N GLU A 11 -8.23 -5.32 0.40
CA GLU A 11 -7.57 -6.13 1.43
C GLU A 11 -7.47 -7.61 1.05
N GLN A 12 -6.25 -8.14 1.12
CA GLN A 12 -6.01 -9.58 1.06
C GLN A 12 -6.47 -10.23 2.36
N MET A 13 -7.52 -11.04 2.27
CA MET A 13 -8.13 -11.72 3.42
C MET A 13 -7.40 -13.01 3.82
N ASN A 14 -6.76 -13.67 2.86
CA ASN A 14 -5.97 -14.87 3.12
C ASN A 14 -4.57 -14.50 3.63
N LYS A 15 -4.52 -14.09 4.90
CA LYS A 15 -3.29 -13.76 5.61
C LYS A 15 -2.76 -14.97 6.37
N MET A 16 -1.45 -15.01 6.57
CA MET A 16 -0.83 -15.93 7.52
C MET A 16 -1.48 -15.73 8.90
N LYS A 17 -1.84 -16.84 9.53
CA LYS A 17 -2.34 -16.85 10.90
C LYS A 17 -1.36 -17.61 11.77
N THR A 18 -1.30 -17.18 13.02
CA THR A 18 -0.48 -17.81 14.03
C THR A 18 -1.40 -18.31 15.14
N LYS A 19 -1.24 -19.57 15.54
CA LYS A 19 -1.97 -20.17 16.67
C LYS A 19 -0.98 -20.80 17.63
N GLN A 20 -1.17 -20.54 18.92
CA GLN A 20 -0.45 -21.23 19.99
C GLN A 20 -1.24 -22.47 20.40
N ILE A 21 -0.55 -23.59 20.50
CA ILE A 21 -1.09 -24.90 20.81
C ILE A 21 -0.37 -25.43 22.06
N THR A 22 -1.16 -25.81 23.06
CA THR A 22 -0.67 -26.43 24.30
C THR A 22 -0.95 -27.92 24.37
N GLU A 23 -1.97 -28.39 23.64
CA GLU A 23 -2.42 -29.77 23.67
C GLU A 23 -1.98 -30.53 22.41
N PRO A 24 -1.37 -31.73 22.51
CA PRO A 24 -0.88 -32.47 21.35
C PRO A 24 -1.94 -32.82 20.30
N HIS A 25 -3.18 -33.06 20.72
CA HIS A 25 -4.27 -33.43 19.79
C HIS A 25 -4.63 -32.29 18.84
N GLU A 26 -4.60 -31.04 19.30
CA GLU A 26 -4.88 -29.87 18.45
C GLU A 26 -3.86 -29.73 17.32
N LEU A 27 -2.60 -30.08 17.58
CA LEU A 27 -1.56 -30.08 16.56
C LEU A 27 -1.84 -31.14 15.49
N ILE A 28 -2.22 -32.36 15.91
CA ILE A 28 -2.55 -33.45 14.98
C ILE A 28 -3.76 -33.08 14.13
N ASP A 29 -4.77 -32.45 14.72
CA ASP A 29 -5.95 -31.98 13.98
C ASP A 29 -5.58 -30.97 12.90
N HIS A 30 -4.65 -30.05 13.18
CA HIS A 30 -4.19 -29.05 12.20
C HIS A 30 -3.27 -29.67 11.13
N LEU A 31 -2.46 -30.67 11.49
CA LEU A 31 -1.63 -31.40 10.53
C LEU A 31 -2.47 -32.23 9.54
N ASN A 32 -3.64 -32.69 9.96
CA ASN A 32 -4.56 -33.48 9.14
C ASN A 32 -5.60 -32.63 8.39
N ASP A 33 -5.68 -31.32 8.66
CA ASP A 33 -6.62 -30.42 7.99
C ASP A 33 -6.11 -30.09 6.58
N THR A 34 -6.77 -30.66 5.57
CA THR A 34 -6.42 -30.46 4.15
C THR A 34 -6.78 -29.07 3.62
N THR A 35 -7.49 -28.25 4.40
CA THR A 35 -7.90 -26.89 4.01
C THR A 35 -6.88 -25.82 4.39
N ILE A 36 -5.82 -26.21 5.10
CA ILE A 36 -4.74 -25.32 5.53
C ILE A 36 -3.38 -25.79 5.05
N GLU A 37 -2.52 -24.82 4.80
CA GLU A 37 -1.12 -25.00 4.48
C GLU A 37 -0.30 -24.49 5.68
N ILE A 38 0.44 -25.39 6.31
CA ILE A 38 1.33 -25.06 7.42
C ILE A 38 2.64 -24.55 6.85
N SER A 39 3.02 -23.34 7.23
CA SER A 39 4.26 -22.71 6.79
C SER A 39 5.39 -22.88 7.79
N ASP A 40 5.10 -22.88 9.08
CA ASP A 40 6.12 -22.98 10.12
C ASP A 40 5.55 -23.58 11.42
N ILE A 41 6.39 -24.31 12.14
CA ILE A 41 6.09 -24.86 13.47
C ILE A 41 7.25 -24.52 14.38
N ARG A 42 6.99 -23.75 15.43
CA ARG A 42 8.00 -23.27 16.37
C ARG A 42 7.69 -23.76 17.76
N ILE A 43 8.70 -24.30 18.43
CA ILE A 43 8.59 -24.67 19.84
C ILE A 43 8.92 -23.42 20.66
N LEU A 44 7.94 -22.87 21.37
CA LEU A 44 8.14 -21.70 22.22
C LEU A 44 8.61 -22.08 23.63
N SER A 45 8.12 -23.21 24.14
CA SER A 45 8.48 -23.77 25.44
C SER A 45 8.23 -25.28 25.48
N ALA A 46 8.46 -25.93 26.62
CA ALA A 46 8.20 -27.36 26.80
C ALA A 46 6.73 -27.75 26.53
N ASP A 47 5.79 -26.84 26.78
CA ASP A 47 4.35 -27.09 26.71
C ASP A 47 3.63 -26.22 25.67
N VAL A 48 4.36 -25.42 24.86
CA VAL A 48 3.75 -24.48 23.91
C VAL A 48 4.43 -24.56 22.55
N ILE A 49 3.62 -24.80 21.53
CA ILE A 49 4.00 -24.78 20.12
C ILE A 49 3.25 -23.64 19.43
N GLU A 50 3.96 -22.86 18.63
CA GLU A 50 3.39 -21.88 17.71
C GLU A 50 3.31 -22.47 16.30
N LEU A 51 2.11 -22.48 15.74
CA LEU A 51 1.82 -22.93 14.38
C LEU A 51 1.51 -21.71 13.51
N ALA A 52 2.29 -21.52 12.45
CA ALA A 52 2.00 -20.54 11.41
C ALA A 52 1.38 -21.27 10.20
N TYR A 53 0.16 -20.88 9.84
CA TYR A 53 -0.60 -21.52 8.77
C TYR A 53 -1.43 -20.52 7.97
N LYS A 54 -1.76 -20.88 6.75
CA LYS A 54 -2.61 -20.12 5.83
C LYS A 54 -3.68 -21.06 5.26
N LYS A 55 -4.85 -20.55 4.87
CA LYS A 55 -5.80 -21.38 4.12
C LYS A 55 -5.30 -21.59 2.70
N ILE A 56 -5.55 -22.76 2.12
CA ILE A 56 -5.34 -22.96 0.68
C ILE A 56 -6.19 -21.97 -0.12
N GLU A 57 -5.78 -21.63 -1.34
CA GLU A 57 -6.44 -20.58 -2.12
C GLU A 57 -7.92 -20.88 -2.42
N GLU A 58 -8.26 -22.14 -2.64
CA GLU A 58 -9.61 -22.61 -2.91
C GLU A 58 -10.56 -22.36 -1.73
N ASP A 59 -10.05 -22.51 -0.50
CA ASP A 59 -10.78 -22.29 0.76
C ASP A 59 -10.50 -20.92 1.40
N ALA A 60 -9.82 -20.04 0.66
CA ALA A 60 -9.52 -18.69 1.12
C ALA A 60 -10.81 -17.96 1.51
N VAL A 61 -10.82 -17.38 2.71
CA VAL A 61 -11.96 -16.59 3.19
C VAL A 61 -12.16 -15.40 2.25
N LYS A 62 -13.26 -15.41 1.49
CA LYS A 62 -13.67 -14.25 0.71
C LYS A 62 -14.25 -13.21 1.66
N GLY A 63 -13.62 -12.03 1.71
CA GLY A 63 -14.10 -10.93 2.55
C GLY A 63 -15.44 -10.42 2.03
N SER A 64 -16.46 -10.36 2.89
CA SER A 64 -17.78 -9.82 2.53
C SER A 64 -17.74 -8.36 2.06
N LYS A 65 -16.68 -7.63 2.44
CA LYS A 65 -16.45 -6.21 2.12
C LYS A 65 -15.38 -5.97 1.06
N THR A 66 -14.68 -7.01 0.59
CA THR A 66 -13.63 -6.86 -0.43
C THR A 66 -14.27 -6.53 -1.78
N LYS A 67 -13.86 -5.42 -2.38
CA LYS A 67 -14.35 -4.93 -3.67
C LYS A 67 -13.15 -4.52 -4.54
N ILE A 68 -12.45 -5.53 -5.07
CA ILE A 68 -11.18 -5.34 -5.76
C ILE A 68 -11.27 -4.35 -6.93
N PHE A 69 -12.37 -4.34 -7.66
CA PHE A 69 -12.58 -3.39 -8.75
C PHE A 69 -12.60 -1.95 -8.26
N ILE A 70 -13.29 -1.67 -7.13
CA ILE A 70 -13.31 -0.31 -6.56
C ILE A 70 -11.88 0.11 -6.18
N ALA A 71 -11.13 -0.74 -5.49
CA ALA A 71 -9.75 -0.44 -5.13
C ALA A 71 -8.85 -0.19 -6.37
N ALA A 72 -8.99 -1.02 -7.40
CA ALA A 72 -8.24 -0.87 -8.65
C ALA A 72 -8.59 0.44 -9.37
N PHE A 73 -9.88 0.76 -9.51
CA PHE A 73 -10.35 1.99 -10.15
C PHE A 73 -9.93 3.24 -9.36
N THR A 74 -10.07 3.26 -8.04
CA THR A 74 -9.61 4.38 -7.20
C THR A 74 -8.11 4.63 -7.40
N THR A 75 -7.29 3.57 -7.36
CA THR A 75 -5.84 3.72 -7.52
C THR A 75 -5.46 4.12 -8.96
N CYS A 76 -6.19 3.63 -9.96
CA CYS A 76 -6.02 4.04 -11.35
C CYS A 76 -6.34 5.54 -11.53
N GLN A 77 -7.46 6.00 -11.02
CA GLN A 77 -7.87 7.41 -11.09
C GLN A 77 -6.89 8.32 -10.35
N ALA A 78 -6.39 7.92 -9.18
CA ALA A 78 -5.35 8.68 -8.48
C ALA A 78 -4.06 8.81 -9.32
N ARG A 79 -3.62 7.73 -9.98
CA ARG A 79 -2.45 7.78 -10.87
C ARG A 79 -2.69 8.66 -12.11
N LEU A 80 -3.87 8.58 -12.71
CA LEU A 80 -4.22 9.45 -13.84
C LEU A 80 -4.25 10.92 -13.42
N LYS A 81 -4.74 11.21 -12.21
CA LYS A 81 -4.76 12.57 -11.68
C LYS A 81 -3.35 13.14 -11.50
N LEU A 82 -2.42 12.34 -10.96
CA LEU A 82 -1.01 12.71 -10.90
C LEU A 82 -0.43 12.88 -12.32
N TYR A 83 -0.77 11.97 -13.24
CA TYR A 83 -0.28 12.00 -14.62
C TYR A 83 -0.66 13.28 -15.37
N GLU A 84 -1.85 13.86 -15.14
CA GLU A 84 -2.22 15.17 -15.69
C GLU A 84 -1.18 16.25 -15.38
N SER A 85 -0.65 16.25 -14.14
CA SER A 85 0.40 17.18 -13.72
C SER A 85 1.75 16.85 -14.36
N LEU A 86 2.09 15.55 -14.44
CA LEU A 86 3.33 15.09 -15.06
C LEU A 86 3.39 15.43 -16.55
N GLU A 87 2.26 15.37 -17.27
CA GLU A 87 2.17 15.71 -18.68
C GLU A 87 2.46 17.20 -18.94
N VAL A 88 1.99 18.09 -18.05
CA VAL A 88 2.31 19.53 -18.10
C VAL A 88 3.80 19.79 -17.81
N LEU A 89 4.39 19.02 -16.90
CA LEU A 89 5.78 19.20 -16.48
C LEU A 89 6.79 18.63 -17.47
N GLY A 90 6.51 17.47 -18.06
CA GLY A 90 7.40 16.77 -18.98
C GLY A 90 8.77 16.48 -18.36
N ASP A 91 9.84 16.81 -19.08
CA ASP A 91 11.24 16.57 -18.67
C ASP A 91 11.69 17.34 -17.41
N ARG A 92 10.84 18.22 -16.87
CA ARG A 92 11.14 18.99 -15.65
C ARG A 92 10.93 18.19 -14.37
N VAL A 93 10.25 17.04 -14.45
CA VAL A 93 9.97 16.19 -13.29
C VAL A 93 11.27 15.57 -12.78
N LEU A 94 11.59 15.81 -11.50
CA LEU A 94 12.72 15.20 -10.81
C LEU A 94 12.30 13.95 -10.03
N TYR A 95 11.12 13.99 -9.41
CA TYR A 95 10.58 12.89 -8.61
C TYR A 95 9.05 13.01 -8.47
N TYR A 96 8.37 11.89 -8.26
CA TYR A 96 6.95 11.86 -7.91
C TYR A 96 6.64 10.64 -7.03
N ASP A 97 5.73 10.80 -6.06
CA ASP A 97 5.23 9.69 -5.24
C ASP A 97 3.76 9.92 -4.90
N THR A 98 2.92 8.98 -5.32
CA THR A 98 1.48 8.85 -5.02
C THR A 98 0.62 10.04 -5.43
N ASP A 99 0.82 11.20 -4.83
CA ASP A 99 0.07 12.44 -4.97
C ASP A 99 0.97 13.71 -4.96
N SER A 100 2.29 13.55 -4.95
CA SER A 100 3.27 14.64 -4.94
C SER A 100 4.20 14.61 -6.16
N VAL A 101 4.74 15.77 -6.52
CA VAL A 101 5.75 15.91 -7.59
C VAL A 101 6.78 16.98 -7.23
N ILE A 102 8.06 16.67 -7.44
CA ILE A 102 9.19 17.59 -7.35
C ILE A 102 9.68 17.84 -8.77
N TYR A 103 9.84 19.10 -9.14
CA TYR A 103 10.20 19.47 -10.51
C TYR A 103 11.07 20.73 -10.56
N THR A 104 11.85 20.87 -11.62
CA THR A 104 12.62 22.09 -11.88
C THR A 104 11.73 23.18 -12.46
N TRP A 105 11.93 24.41 -12.01
CA TRP A 105 11.24 25.57 -12.57
C TRP A 105 12.23 26.65 -13.00
N LYS A 106 11.89 27.33 -14.09
CA LYS A 106 12.58 28.53 -14.58
C LYS A 106 11.55 29.60 -14.92
N PRO A 107 11.89 30.90 -14.77
CA PRO A 107 10.97 31.99 -15.12
C PRO A 107 10.42 31.84 -16.55
N GLY A 108 9.10 31.93 -16.69
CA GLY A 108 8.39 31.82 -17.97
C GLY A 108 8.00 30.40 -18.39
N GLN A 109 8.30 29.37 -17.58
CA GLN A 109 7.78 28.01 -17.80
C GLN A 109 6.36 27.85 -17.25
N THR A 110 5.58 26.97 -17.86
CA THR A 110 4.23 26.62 -17.40
C THR A 110 4.28 25.92 -16.05
N GLU A 111 3.46 26.36 -15.11
CA GLU A 111 3.30 25.73 -13.79
C GLU A 111 2.06 24.84 -13.76
N ILE A 112 2.04 23.90 -12.81
CA ILE A 112 0.84 23.13 -12.53
C ILE A 112 -0.14 24.06 -11.78
N PRO A 113 -1.44 24.08 -12.16
CA PRO A 113 -2.42 24.88 -11.43
C PRO A 113 -2.52 24.44 -9.97
N LEU A 114 -2.42 25.43 -9.07
CA LEU A 114 -2.68 25.24 -7.65
C LEU A 114 -4.12 25.60 -7.32
N GLY A 115 -4.66 25.01 -6.24
CA GLY A 115 -6.01 25.32 -5.78
C GLY A 115 -6.29 24.84 -4.36
N ASP A 116 -7.40 25.30 -3.80
CA ASP A 116 -7.82 25.04 -2.42
C ASP A 116 -8.89 23.93 -2.31
N TYR A 117 -9.27 23.31 -3.42
CA TYR A 117 -10.32 22.30 -3.46
C TYR A 117 -9.77 20.86 -3.47
N LEU A 118 -10.64 19.91 -3.14
CA LEU A 118 -10.29 18.50 -3.11
C LEU A 118 -9.82 18.02 -4.49
N GLY A 119 -8.57 17.55 -4.55
CA GLY A 119 -7.94 17.05 -5.77
C GLY A 119 -7.13 18.08 -6.55
N ASP A 120 -7.10 19.34 -6.08
CA ASP A 120 -6.17 20.34 -6.57
C ASP A 120 -4.76 20.08 -6.02
N MET A 121 -3.75 20.49 -6.79
CA MET A 121 -2.37 20.47 -6.32
C MET A 121 -2.14 21.66 -5.38
N THR A 122 -1.36 21.45 -4.34
CA THR A 122 -0.96 22.48 -3.39
C THR A 122 0.55 22.59 -3.33
N ASN A 123 1.07 23.79 -3.08
CA ASN A 123 2.48 23.94 -2.76
C ASN A 123 2.71 23.54 -1.30
N GLU A 124 3.61 22.57 -1.06
CA GLU A 124 3.98 22.12 0.29
C GLU A 124 5.03 23.01 0.95
N LEU A 125 5.69 23.88 0.19
CA LEU A 125 6.71 24.81 0.68
C LEU A 125 6.05 26.11 1.14
N ASP A 126 6.69 26.78 2.11
CA ASP A 126 6.29 28.10 2.57
C ASP A 126 6.37 29.15 1.43
N GLU A 127 5.64 30.26 1.60
CA GLU A 127 5.59 31.31 0.58
C GLU A 127 6.99 31.92 0.34
N GLY A 128 7.48 31.77 -0.89
CA GLY A 128 8.81 32.26 -1.29
C GLY A 128 9.94 31.24 -1.12
N ASP A 129 9.68 30.08 -0.52
CA ASP A 129 10.65 29.00 -0.38
C ASP A 129 10.73 28.12 -1.63
N TYR A 130 11.93 27.61 -1.90
CA TYR A 130 12.21 26.73 -3.01
C TYR A 130 13.36 25.78 -2.69
N ILE A 131 13.30 24.59 -3.28
CA ILE A 131 14.38 23.61 -3.17
C ILE A 131 15.56 24.06 -4.04
N VAL A 132 16.72 24.30 -3.42
CA VAL A 132 17.94 24.73 -4.11
C VAL A 132 18.74 23.57 -4.70
N GLU A 133 18.69 22.41 -4.06
CA GLU A 133 19.41 21.20 -4.44
C GLU A 133 18.52 19.99 -4.13
N PHE A 134 18.45 19.06 -5.08
CA PHE A 134 17.71 17.81 -4.94
C PHE A 134 18.63 16.66 -5.30
N VAL A 135 18.77 15.69 -4.38
CA VAL A 135 19.57 14.48 -4.56
C VAL A 135 18.71 13.29 -4.23
N SER A 136 18.59 12.32 -5.13
CA SER A 136 17.82 11.10 -4.87
C SER A 136 18.68 9.87 -5.08
N GLY A 137 18.59 8.94 -4.12
CA GLY A 137 19.13 7.58 -4.25
C GLY A 137 18.15 6.59 -4.90
N GLY A 138 16.92 7.01 -5.18
CA GLY A 138 15.87 6.21 -5.77
C GLY A 138 14.50 6.42 -5.14
N ALA A 139 13.58 5.49 -5.42
CA ALA A 139 12.21 5.56 -4.90
C ALA A 139 12.20 5.63 -3.37
N LYS A 140 11.53 6.67 -2.83
CA LYS A 140 11.38 6.96 -1.40
C LYS A 140 12.71 7.21 -0.65
N ASN A 141 13.73 7.68 -1.37
CA ASN A 141 15.02 8.07 -0.81
C ASN A 141 15.54 9.32 -1.54
N TYR A 142 15.28 10.49 -0.98
CA TYR A 142 15.65 11.80 -1.51
C TYR A 142 15.78 12.84 -0.37
#